data_AF-A0A3D0SBR5-F1
#
_entry.id   AF-A0A3D0SBR5-F1
#
_cell.length_a   1.000
_cell.length_b   1.000
_cell.length_c   1.000
_cell.angle_alpha   90.00
_cell.angle_beta   90.00
_cell.angle_gamma   90.00
#
_symmetry.space_group_name_H-M   'P 1'
#
loop_
_entity.id
_entity.type
_entity.pdbx_description
1 polymer ?
#
loop_
_entity_poly.entity_id
_entity_poly.type
_entity_poly.pdbx_seq_one_letter_code
_entity_poly.pdbx_strand_id
1 'polypeptide(L)'
;LVIDGLEPNRQPIFPSGLTILLALFERLKIRTMNISGGALREGLIYGMLDNLKHNDRRTQTLNTAIRRYHIDKPHAVNVKQLAINLCKQLCQQSTFCHLDTETVLDAAAMLHEIGLHIEYKKHHEHGAYILNYIDLPGYTRLQRAAIRDLVGGHRQAIDLQPFALYHEDVKPMLEGLLRILRIAVVVCLRRHQQHIPAIELKVDGLDWTLTFPEKWLKEHPLINAELVNEAWLQHKAGWHLTCQ
;
A
#
# COMPACT_ATOMS: atom_id res chain seq x y z
N LEU A 1 -24.41 -36.17 33.14
CA LEU A 1 -23.12 -35.43 33.15
C LEU A 1 -23.45 -33.97 32.92
N VAL A 2 -23.28 -33.13 33.95
CA VAL A 2 -23.38 -31.68 33.79
C VAL A 2 -21.94 -31.19 33.58
N ILE A 3 -21.67 -30.63 32.42
CA ILE A 3 -20.35 -30.10 32.04
C ILE A 3 -20.50 -28.60 31.96
N ASP A 4 -19.74 -27.87 32.78
CA ASP A 4 -19.76 -26.41 32.78
C ASP A 4 -19.33 -25.86 31.42
N GLY A 5 -20.12 -24.92 30.87
CA GLY A 5 -19.91 -24.36 29.54
C GLY A 5 -20.51 -25.16 28.38
N LEU A 6 -21.14 -26.31 28.63
CA LEU A 6 -21.82 -27.10 27.59
C LEU A 6 -23.30 -26.72 27.47
N GLU A 7 -23.62 -25.98 26.41
CA GLU A 7 -24.98 -25.60 26.06
C GLU A 7 -25.93 -26.82 25.93
N PRO A 8 -27.20 -26.72 26.37
CA PRO A 8 -28.15 -27.83 26.37
C PRO A 8 -28.35 -28.49 24.99
N ASN A 9 -28.34 -27.68 23.93
CA ASN A 9 -28.48 -28.16 22.54
C ASN A 9 -27.28 -28.98 22.03
N ARG A 10 -26.11 -28.89 22.68
CA ARG A 10 -24.90 -29.63 22.32
C ARG A 10 -24.73 -30.92 23.12
N GLN A 11 -25.43 -31.08 24.25
CA GLN A 11 -25.31 -32.26 25.13
C GLN A 11 -25.54 -33.60 24.41
N PRO A 12 -26.55 -33.77 23.53
CA PRO A 12 -26.81 -35.06 22.89
C PRO A 12 -25.70 -35.51 21.92
N ILE A 13 -25.03 -34.56 21.26
CA ILE A 13 -24.03 -34.81 20.20
C ILE A 13 -22.58 -34.75 20.72
N PHE A 14 -22.38 -34.27 21.95
CA PHE A 14 -21.05 -34.09 22.51
C PHE A 14 -20.26 -35.40 22.69
N PRO A 15 -20.83 -36.49 23.24
CA PRO A 15 -20.06 -37.73 23.45
C PRO A 15 -19.52 -38.35 22.16
N SER A 16 -20.29 -38.32 21.07
CA SER A 16 -19.87 -38.85 19.77
C SER A 16 -18.78 -37.98 19.14
N GLY A 17 -18.92 -36.65 19.20
CA GLY A 17 -17.90 -35.71 18.71
C GLY A 17 -16.57 -35.83 19.46
N LEU A 18 -16.62 -35.95 20.79
CA LEU A 18 -15.43 -36.13 21.62
C LEU A 18 -14.71 -37.44 21.31
N THR A 19 -15.45 -38.53 21.13
CA THR A 19 -14.87 -39.84 20.79
C THR A 19 -14.09 -39.78 19.46
N ILE A 20 -14.66 -39.15 18.44
CA ILE A 20 -13.98 -38.96 17.14
C ILE A 20 -12.72 -38.11 17.31
N LEU A 21 -12.81 -37.02 18.09
CA LEU A 21 -11.68 -36.13 18.32
C LEU A 21 -10.52 -36.85 19.02
N LEU A 22 -10.80 -37.65 20.06
CA LEU A 22 -9.80 -38.45 20.76
C LEU A 22 -9.11 -39.43 19.82
N ALA A 23 -9.87 -40.15 18.99
CA ALA A 23 -9.32 -41.07 18.02
C ALA A 23 -8.37 -40.38 17.01
N LEU A 24 -8.70 -39.16 16.58
CA LEU A 24 -7.82 -38.36 15.71
C LEU A 24 -6.52 -37.95 16.41
N PHE A 25 -6.60 -37.52 17.67
CA PHE A 25 -5.42 -37.14 18.46
C PHE A 25 -4.45 -38.31 18.62
N GLU A 26 -4.97 -39.50 18.95
CA GLU A 26 -4.15 -40.71 19.11
C GLU A 26 -3.53 -41.17 17.79
N ARG A 27 -4.34 -41.27 16.73
CA ARG A 27 -3.89 -41.80 15.43
C ARG A 27 -2.90 -40.87 14.73
N LEU A 28 -3.09 -39.56 14.85
CA LEU A 28 -2.25 -38.55 14.20
C LEU A 28 -1.17 -37.99 15.14
N LYS A 29 -1.11 -38.47 16.40
CA LYS A 29 -0.17 -38.03 17.44
C LYS A 29 -0.19 -36.51 17.66
N ILE A 30 -1.39 -35.91 17.64
CA ILE A 30 -1.58 -34.46 17.83
C ILE A 30 -1.35 -34.13 19.32
N ARG A 31 -0.49 -33.15 19.61
CA ARG A 31 -0.22 -32.70 20.98
C ARG A 31 -1.11 -31.55 21.42
N THR A 32 -1.49 -30.68 20.48
CA THR A 32 -2.27 -29.46 20.74
C THR A 32 -3.18 -29.15 19.55
N MET A 33 -4.38 -28.65 19.82
CA MET A 33 -5.33 -28.19 18.80
C MET A 33 -5.92 -26.84 19.25
N ASN A 34 -5.93 -25.89 18.32
CA ASN A 34 -6.56 -24.58 18.51
C ASN A 34 -7.85 -24.50 17.69
N ILE A 35 -8.79 -23.67 18.15
CA ILE A 35 -10.05 -23.42 17.42
C ILE A 35 -9.75 -22.43 16.30
N SER A 36 -10.07 -22.81 15.06
CA SER A 36 -9.99 -21.90 13.90
C SER A 36 -11.10 -20.85 13.99
N GLY A 37 -10.78 -19.61 13.57
CA GLY A 37 -11.75 -18.52 13.47
C GLY A 37 -12.73 -18.62 12.28
N GLY A 38 -12.60 -19.67 11.45
CA GLY A 38 -13.47 -19.92 10.31
C GLY A 38 -13.56 -21.39 9.95
N ALA A 39 -14.62 -21.76 9.23
CA ALA A 39 -14.94 -23.12 8.81
C ALA A 39 -15.34 -23.14 7.32
N LEU A 40 -16.26 -24.03 6.94
CA LEU A 40 -16.64 -24.26 5.55
C LEU A 40 -17.33 -23.05 4.91
N ARG A 41 -18.15 -22.29 5.66
CA ARG A 41 -18.86 -21.12 5.13
C ARG A 41 -17.87 -20.04 4.71
N GLU A 42 -16.89 -19.77 5.56
CA GLU A 42 -15.83 -18.82 5.29
C GLU A 42 -15.00 -19.33 4.11
N GLY A 43 -14.60 -20.60 4.09
CA GLY A 43 -13.88 -21.21 2.96
C GLY A 43 -14.63 -21.14 1.62
N LEU A 44 -15.95 -21.31 1.60
CA LEU A 44 -16.78 -21.14 0.41
C LEU A 44 -16.91 -19.68 0.00
N ILE A 45 -17.08 -18.77 0.96
CA ILE A 45 -17.10 -17.32 0.69
C ILE A 45 -15.76 -16.88 0.10
N TYR A 46 -14.62 -17.35 0.64
CA TYR A 46 -13.29 -17.07 0.11
C TYR A 46 -13.10 -17.69 -1.28
N GLY A 47 -13.47 -18.96 -1.48
CA GLY A 47 -13.40 -19.62 -2.79
C GLY A 47 -14.27 -18.96 -3.89
N MET A 48 -15.40 -18.35 -3.51
CA MET A 48 -16.24 -17.56 -4.42
C MET A 48 -15.70 -16.14 -4.69
N LEU A 49 -14.72 -15.67 -3.92
CA LEU A 49 -14.12 -14.34 -4.01
C LEU A 49 -12.75 -14.32 -4.69
N ASP A 50 -12.03 -15.44 -4.69
CA ASP A 50 -10.62 -15.49 -5.10
C ASP A 50 -10.39 -15.45 -6.63
N ASN A 51 -11.29 -15.99 -7.45
CA ASN A 51 -10.97 -16.15 -8.88
C ASN A 51 -11.40 -15.01 -9.83
N LEU A 52 -12.19 -14.01 -9.39
CA LEU A 52 -12.68 -12.91 -10.27
C LEU A 52 -12.79 -11.51 -9.61
N LYS A 53 -12.75 -11.37 -8.27
CA LYS A 53 -13.29 -10.16 -7.58
C LYS A 53 -12.29 -9.30 -6.80
N HIS A 54 -11.06 -9.75 -6.54
CA HIS A 54 -10.12 -8.99 -5.71
C HIS A 54 -9.66 -7.67 -6.38
N ASN A 55 -9.42 -7.68 -7.69
CA ASN A 55 -9.06 -6.47 -8.43
C ASN A 55 -10.27 -5.53 -8.59
N ASP A 56 -11.47 -6.09 -8.79
CA ASP A 56 -12.71 -5.33 -8.98
C ASP A 56 -13.14 -4.60 -7.69
N ARG A 57 -13.04 -5.25 -6.51
CA ARG A 57 -13.37 -4.59 -5.23
C ARG A 57 -12.41 -3.45 -4.88
N ARG A 58 -11.10 -3.65 -5.05
CA ARG A 58 -10.11 -2.58 -4.81
C ARG A 58 -10.34 -1.43 -5.78
N THR A 59 -10.52 -1.74 -7.06
CA THR A 59 -10.84 -0.75 -8.09
C THR A 59 -12.14 0.00 -7.79
N GLN A 60 -13.19 -0.70 -7.35
CA GLN A 60 -14.46 -0.09 -6.93
C GLN A 60 -14.29 0.80 -5.70
N THR A 61 -13.53 0.35 -4.69
CA THR A 61 -13.19 1.13 -3.50
C THR A 61 -12.45 2.42 -3.86
N LEU A 62 -11.39 2.33 -4.68
CA LEU A 62 -10.65 3.51 -5.15
C LEU A 62 -11.54 4.45 -5.95
N ASN A 63 -12.33 3.94 -6.91
CA ASN A 63 -13.27 4.76 -7.69
C ASN A 63 -14.33 5.43 -6.82
N THR A 64 -14.80 4.75 -5.76
CA THR A 64 -15.77 5.30 -4.81
C THR A 64 -15.14 6.43 -3.99
N ALA A 65 -13.92 6.23 -3.48
CA ALA A 65 -13.18 7.26 -2.76
C ALA A 65 -12.89 8.48 -3.66
N ILE A 66 -12.42 8.26 -4.89
CA ILE A 66 -12.16 9.31 -5.89
C ILE A 66 -13.41 10.14 -6.15
N ARG A 67 -14.57 9.50 -6.35
CA ARG A 67 -15.84 10.19 -6.56
C ARG A 67 -16.28 10.96 -5.32
N ARG A 68 -16.22 10.34 -4.13
CA ARG A 68 -16.66 10.93 -2.87
C ARG A 68 -15.85 12.18 -2.49
N TYR A 69 -14.54 12.12 -2.68
CA TYR A 69 -13.61 13.19 -2.31
C TYR A 69 -13.23 14.11 -3.46
N HIS A 70 -13.88 13.96 -4.62
CA HIS A 70 -13.68 14.81 -5.81
C HIS A 70 -12.22 14.86 -6.27
N ILE A 71 -11.53 13.72 -6.20
CA ILE A 71 -10.13 13.60 -6.63
C ILE A 71 -10.06 13.71 -8.17
N ASP A 72 -9.06 14.44 -8.67
CA ASP A 72 -8.75 14.53 -10.10
C ASP A 72 -8.25 13.16 -10.60
N LYS A 73 -9.18 12.38 -11.15
CA LYS A 73 -8.90 11.01 -11.60
C LYS A 73 -7.84 10.95 -12.71
N PRO A 74 -7.90 11.77 -13.78
CA PRO A 74 -6.82 11.82 -14.78
C PRO A 74 -5.44 12.06 -14.16
N HIS A 75 -5.32 13.02 -13.24
CA HIS A 75 -4.04 13.29 -12.59
C HIS A 75 -3.58 12.12 -11.71
N ALA A 76 -4.48 11.56 -10.90
CA ALA A 76 -4.19 10.40 -10.06
C ALA A 76 -3.72 9.18 -10.88
N VAL A 77 -4.32 8.94 -12.05
CA VAL A 77 -3.92 7.88 -12.99
C VAL A 77 -2.52 8.13 -13.55
N ASN A 78 -2.19 9.38 -13.90
CA ASN A 78 -0.84 9.73 -14.39
C ASN A 78 0.23 9.46 -13.33
N VAL A 79 0.00 9.88 -12.09
CA VAL A 79 0.89 9.63 -10.96
C VAL A 79 1.03 8.13 -10.71
N LYS A 80 -0.08 7.39 -10.69
CA LYS A 80 -0.08 5.92 -10.57
C LYS A 80 0.78 5.27 -11.65
N GLN A 81 0.58 5.63 -12.92
CA GLN A 81 1.28 4.99 -14.03
C GLN A 81 2.79 5.15 -13.89
N LEU A 82 3.25 6.36 -13.59
CA LEU A 82 4.67 6.62 -13.37
C LEU A 82 5.20 5.90 -12.12
N ALA A 83 4.47 5.96 -11.00
CA ALA A 83 4.85 5.30 -9.76
C ALA A 83 5.00 3.77 -9.94
N ILE A 84 4.06 3.12 -10.62
CA ILE A 84 4.11 1.68 -10.90
C ILE A 84 5.27 1.34 -11.84
N ASN A 85 5.57 2.18 -12.83
CA ASN A 85 6.71 1.96 -13.72
C ASN A 85 8.05 2.04 -12.96
N LEU A 86 8.21 3.01 -12.05
CA LEU A 86 9.39 3.13 -11.20
C LEU A 86 9.46 1.98 -10.17
N CYS A 87 8.32 1.55 -9.63
CA CYS A 87 8.24 0.42 -8.71
C CYS A 87 8.72 -0.88 -9.34
N LYS A 88 8.36 -1.13 -10.61
CA LYS A 88 8.84 -2.31 -11.34
C LYS A 88 10.36 -2.30 -11.49
N GLN A 89 10.96 -1.14 -11.77
CA GLN A 89 12.41 -0.99 -11.86
C GLN A 89 13.09 -1.18 -10.49
N LEU A 90 12.50 -0.64 -9.42
CA LEU A 90 12.98 -0.87 -8.05
C LEU A 90 12.96 -2.36 -7.68
N CYS A 91 11.85 -3.04 -7.95
CA CYS A 91 11.68 -4.45 -7.60
C CYS A 91 12.56 -5.40 -8.43
N GLN A 92 13.01 -4.98 -9.61
CA GLN A 92 14.03 -5.73 -10.37
C GLN A 92 15.43 -5.63 -9.75
N GLN A 93 15.69 -4.61 -8.94
CA GLN A 93 16.99 -4.29 -8.36
C GLN A 93 17.05 -4.57 -6.85
N SER A 94 15.94 -4.95 -6.22
CA SER A 94 15.83 -5.11 -4.76
C SER A 94 15.19 -6.43 -4.37
N THR A 95 15.52 -6.91 -3.17
CA THR A 95 15.03 -8.20 -2.63
C THR A 95 13.82 -8.05 -1.71
N PHE A 96 13.45 -6.82 -1.34
CA PHE A 96 12.41 -6.53 -0.35
C PHE A 96 11.03 -6.25 -0.97
N CYS A 97 10.88 -6.38 -2.29
CA CYS A 97 9.56 -6.31 -2.92
C CYS A 97 8.76 -7.59 -2.66
N HIS A 98 7.52 -7.41 -2.21
CA HIS A 98 6.55 -8.50 -2.01
C HIS A 98 5.35 -8.36 -2.96
N LEU A 99 4.47 -9.37 -2.97
CA LEU A 99 3.27 -9.42 -3.82
C LEU A 99 2.36 -8.19 -3.67
N ASP A 100 2.32 -7.60 -2.47
CA ASP A 100 1.44 -6.47 -2.15
C ASP A 100 2.04 -5.08 -2.48
N THR A 101 3.30 -5.01 -2.87
CA THR A 101 4.05 -3.75 -3.08
C THR A 101 3.34 -2.83 -4.08
N GLU A 102 3.04 -3.36 -5.27
CA GLU A 102 2.33 -2.60 -6.32
C GLU A 102 0.90 -2.23 -5.89
N THR A 103 0.22 -3.10 -5.14
CA THR A 103 -1.15 -2.86 -4.67
C THR A 103 -1.22 -1.65 -3.73
N VAL A 104 -0.28 -1.57 -2.79
CA VAL A 104 -0.21 -0.47 -1.81
C VAL A 104 0.17 0.84 -2.50
N LEU A 105 1.18 0.80 -3.39
CA LEU A 105 1.60 1.99 -4.14
C LEU A 105 0.51 2.49 -5.09
N ASP A 106 -0.20 1.60 -5.77
CA ASP A 106 -1.34 1.93 -6.63
C ASP A 106 -2.39 2.74 -5.86
N ALA A 107 -2.81 2.22 -4.71
CA ALA A 107 -3.80 2.89 -3.87
C ALA A 107 -3.31 4.24 -3.35
N ALA A 108 -2.06 4.31 -2.88
CA ALA A 108 -1.48 5.55 -2.38
C ALA A 108 -1.39 6.63 -3.49
N ALA A 109 -0.94 6.24 -4.69
CA ALA A 109 -0.89 7.14 -5.85
C ALA A 109 -2.28 7.60 -6.29
N MET A 110 -3.28 6.71 -6.28
CA MET A 110 -4.65 7.07 -6.65
C MET A 110 -5.34 7.98 -5.63
N LEU A 111 -4.89 7.98 -4.37
CA LEU A 111 -5.51 8.70 -3.25
C LEU A 111 -4.67 9.85 -2.68
N HIS A 112 -3.49 10.15 -3.23
CA HIS A 112 -2.57 11.15 -2.66
C HIS A 112 -3.18 12.57 -2.51
N GLU A 113 -4.16 12.91 -3.35
CA GLU A 113 -4.88 14.18 -3.31
C GLU A 113 -6.21 14.13 -2.52
N ILE A 114 -6.51 13.05 -1.81
CA ILE A 114 -7.77 12.91 -1.05
C ILE A 114 -7.98 14.05 -0.02
N GLY A 115 -6.90 14.60 0.54
CA GLY A 115 -6.95 15.72 1.47
C GLY A 115 -7.23 17.08 0.84
N LEU A 116 -7.18 17.22 -0.49
CA LEU A 116 -7.54 18.47 -1.18
C LEU A 116 -9.02 18.83 -0.98
N HIS A 117 -9.85 17.85 -0.62
CA HIS A 117 -11.23 18.08 -0.23
C HIS A 117 -11.37 18.95 1.03
N ILE A 118 -10.33 19.01 1.88
CA ILE A 118 -10.31 19.81 3.10
C ILE A 118 -9.53 21.12 2.87
N GLU A 119 -8.24 21.04 2.53
CA GLU A 119 -7.40 22.21 2.31
C GLU A 119 -6.20 21.87 1.40
N TYR A 120 -5.74 22.85 0.63
CA TYR A 120 -4.56 22.72 -0.22
C TYR A 120 -3.23 22.65 0.54
N LYS A 121 -3.00 23.48 1.57
CA LYS A 121 -1.64 23.65 2.15
C LYS A 121 -1.11 22.37 2.81
N LYS A 122 -1.98 21.65 3.53
CA LYS A 122 -1.65 20.46 4.32
C LYS A 122 -2.39 19.21 3.83
N HIS A 123 -2.67 19.12 2.53
CA HIS A 123 -3.49 18.02 2.00
C HIS A 123 -2.92 16.60 2.22
N HIS A 124 -1.61 16.47 2.44
CA HIS A 124 -0.98 15.19 2.80
C HIS A 124 -1.35 14.77 4.23
N GLU A 125 -1.28 15.70 5.20
CA GLU A 125 -1.77 15.49 6.57
C GLU A 125 -3.28 15.21 6.60
N HIS A 126 -4.06 16.01 5.87
CA HIS A 126 -5.52 15.80 5.75
C HIS A 126 -5.85 14.49 5.06
N GLY A 127 -5.04 14.09 4.07
CA GLY A 127 -5.22 12.84 3.36
C GLY A 127 -4.99 11.64 4.27
N ALA A 128 -3.88 11.65 5.02
CA ALA A 128 -3.61 10.65 6.06
C ALA A 128 -4.71 10.63 7.14
N TYR A 129 -5.20 11.81 7.56
CA TYR A 129 -6.32 11.91 8.50
C TYR A 129 -7.57 11.20 7.97
N ILE A 130 -8.01 11.52 6.74
CA ILE A 130 -9.19 10.88 6.13
C ILE A 130 -9.00 9.37 6.04
N LEU A 131 -7.84 8.91 5.54
CA LEU A 131 -7.51 7.49 5.38
C LEU A 131 -7.47 6.72 6.70
N ASN A 132 -7.28 7.40 7.83
CA ASN A 132 -7.32 6.80 9.15
C ASN A 132 -8.75 6.45 9.61
N TYR A 133 -9.76 7.15 9.10
CA TYR A 133 -11.16 7.01 9.54
C TYR A 133 -12.10 6.40 8.50
N ILE A 134 -11.69 6.31 7.24
CA ILE A 134 -12.47 5.61 6.22
C ILE A 134 -12.08 4.16 6.08
N ASP A 135 -13.05 3.34 5.70
CA ASP A 135 -12.76 1.98 5.29
C ASP A 135 -12.30 1.92 3.83
N LEU A 136 -11.41 0.98 3.53
CA LEU A 136 -10.96 0.65 2.18
C LEU A 136 -11.20 -0.85 1.94
N PRO A 137 -12.43 -1.26 1.60
CA PRO A 137 -12.74 -2.66 1.33
C PRO A 137 -11.81 -3.26 0.26
N GLY A 138 -11.25 -4.43 0.56
CA GLY A 138 -10.26 -5.10 -0.28
C GLY A 138 -8.80 -4.83 0.12
N TYR A 139 -8.56 -3.98 1.11
CA TYR A 139 -7.24 -3.76 1.72
C TYR A 139 -7.20 -4.29 3.15
N THR A 140 -6.10 -4.95 3.52
CA THR A 140 -5.88 -5.41 4.91
C THR A 140 -5.61 -4.23 5.84
N ARG A 141 -5.67 -4.45 7.17
CA ARG A 141 -5.34 -3.40 8.15
C ARG A 141 -3.92 -2.84 7.95
N LEU A 142 -2.95 -3.72 7.67
CA LEU A 142 -1.57 -3.33 7.42
C LEU A 142 -1.45 -2.51 6.12
N GLN A 143 -2.10 -2.95 5.04
CA GLN A 143 -2.12 -2.21 3.78
C GLN A 143 -2.77 -0.83 3.93
N ARG A 144 -3.88 -0.71 4.66
CA ARG A 144 -4.53 0.59 4.93
C ARG A 144 -3.61 1.54 5.70
N ALA A 145 -2.90 1.03 6.71
CA ALA A 145 -1.91 1.83 7.43
C ALA A 145 -0.78 2.28 6.50
N ALA A 146 -0.25 1.39 5.67
CA ALA A 146 0.80 1.72 4.71
C ALA A 146 0.34 2.78 3.70
N ILE A 147 -0.86 2.64 3.14
CA ILE A 147 -1.45 3.64 2.22
C ILE A 147 -1.59 5.00 2.91
N ARG A 148 -2.09 5.01 4.15
CA ARG A 148 -2.21 6.23 4.96
C ARG A 148 -0.85 6.91 5.15
N ASP A 149 0.18 6.16 5.55
CA ASP A 149 1.49 6.72 5.87
C ASP A 149 2.24 7.17 4.61
N LEU A 150 2.08 6.47 3.49
CA LEU A 150 2.56 6.91 2.18
C LEU A 150 1.90 8.22 1.74
N VAL A 151 0.57 8.31 1.85
CA VAL A 151 -0.17 9.56 1.54
C VAL A 151 0.19 10.66 2.53
N GLY A 152 0.46 10.35 3.79
CA GLY A 152 0.94 11.33 4.77
C GLY A 152 2.33 11.87 4.41
N GLY A 153 3.24 11.03 3.95
CA GLY A 153 4.63 11.41 3.68
C GLY A 153 4.93 11.88 2.26
N HIS A 154 3.97 11.89 1.33
CA HIS A 154 4.28 12.07 -0.11
C HIS A 154 4.74 13.48 -0.52
N ARG A 155 4.74 14.47 0.38
CA ARG A 155 5.26 15.82 0.11
C ARG A 155 5.76 16.49 1.38
N GLN A 156 6.38 17.66 1.23
CA GLN A 156 6.99 18.43 2.33
C GLN A 156 8.09 17.64 3.06
N ALA A 157 8.43 18.04 4.29
CA ALA A 157 9.45 17.40 5.10
C ALA A 157 9.13 15.91 5.32
N ILE A 158 10.14 15.05 5.15
CA ILE A 158 9.98 13.60 5.30
C ILE A 158 10.09 13.27 6.78
N ASP A 159 9.00 12.75 7.35
CA ASP A 159 8.98 12.17 8.69
C ASP A 159 9.01 10.63 8.59
N LEU A 160 10.06 10.02 9.15
CA LEU A 160 10.25 8.57 9.16
C LEU A 160 9.65 7.88 10.39
N GLN A 161 9.15 8.64 11.38
CA GLN A 161 8.56 8.07 12.60
C GLN A 161 7.40 7.10 12.32
N PRO A 162 6.45 7.38 11.39
CA PRO A 162 5.39 6.44 11.07
C PRO A 162 5.92 5.10 10.52
N PHE A 163 7.03 5.15 9.76
CA PHE A 163 7.65 3.98 9.14
C PHE A 163 8.46 3.14 10.13
N ALA A 164 8.95 3.73 11.22
CA ALA A 164 9.64 3.03 12.29
C ALA A 164 8.76 2.05 13.08
N LEU A 165 7.43 2.16 12.96
CA LEU A 165 6.47 1.26 13.62
C LEU A 165 6.24 -0.05 12.86
N TYR A 166 6.73 -0.15 11.62
CA TYR A 166 6.62 -1.36 10.82
C TYR A 166 7.75 -2.35 11.12
N HIS A 167 7.48 -3.63 10.86
CA HIS A 167 8.50 -4.67 10.98
C HIS A 167 9.68 -4.40 10.02
N GLU A 168 10.90 -4.75 10.45
CA GLU A 168 12.14 -4.51 9.68
C GLU A 168 12.12 -5.13 8.27
N ASP A 169 11.35 -6.20 8.06
CA ASP A 169 11.21 -6.82 6.73
C ASP A 169 10.38 -5.96 5.74
N VAL A 170 9.44 -5.16 6.26
CA VAL A 170 8.49 -4.38 5.43
C VAL A 170 8.94 -2.92 5.31
N LYS A 171 9.67 -2.42 6.30
CA LYS A 171 10.10 -1.02 6.37
C LYS A 171 10.91 -0.56 5.14
N PRO A 172 11.93 -1.30 4.64
CA PRO A 172 12.68 -0.91 3.43
C PRO A 172 11.78 -0.78 2.20
N MET A 173 10.78 -1.66 2.07
CA MET A 173 9.80 -1.58 1.00
C MET A 173 9.00 -0.28 1.10
N LEU A 174 8.47 0.06 2.27
CA LEU A 174 7.65 1.25 2.45
C LEU A 174 8.44 2.55 2.24
N GLU A 175 9.69 2.61 2.71
CA GLU A 175 10.58 3.75 2.45
C GLU A 175 10.86 3.90 0.95
N GLY A 176 11.12 2.79 0.24
CA GLY A 176 11.25 2.79 -1.22
C GLY A 176 9.98 3.27 -1.93
N LEU A 177 8.81 2.77 -1.51
CA LEU A 177 7.52 3.19 -2.04
C LEU A 177 7.25 4.69 -1.80
N LEU A 178 7.65 5.21 -0.63
CA LEU A 178 7.52 6.62 -0.32
C LEU A 178 8.33 7.47 -1.29
N ARG A 179 9.61 7.13 -1.49
CA ARG A 179 10.49 7.83 -2.42
C ARG A 179 9.92 7.82 -3.84
N ILE A 180 9.44 6.67 -4.32
CA ILE A 180 8.81 6.55 -5.64
C ILE A 180 7.56 7.44 -5.74
N LEU A 181 6.68 7.41 -4.74
CA LEU A 181 5.45 8.20 -4.76
C LEU A 181 5.78 9.71 -4.82
N ARG A 182 6.75 10.16 -4.02
CA ARG A 182 7.21 11.56 -4.02
C ARG A 182 7.75 11.99 -5.38
N ILE A 183 8.62 11.18 -5.99
CA ILE A 183 9.17 11.42 -7.33
C ILE A 183 8.04 11.48 -8.36
N ALA A 184 7.11 10.53 -8.34
CA ALA A 184 6.02 10.47 -9.31
C ALA A 184 5.10 11.69 -9.23
N VAL A 185 4.79 12.17 -8.01
CA VAL A 185 3.99 13.39 -7.80
C VAL A 185 4.71 14.62 -8.37
N VAL A 186 6.02 14.76 -8.13
CA VAL A 186 6.82 15.89 -8.65
C VAL A 186 6.87 15.89 -10.17
N VAL A 187 7.12 14.75 -10.81
CA VAL A 187 7.20 14.65 -12.28
C VAL A 187 5.83 14.93 -12.92
N CYS A 188 4.74 14.54 -12.27
CA CYS A 188 3.38 14.76 -12.77
C CYS A 188 2.79 16.13 -12.41
N LEU A 189 3.57 17.07 -11.86
CA LEU A 189 3.09 18.37 -11.35
C LEU A 189 2.24 19.17 -12.35
N ARG A 190 2.55 19.11 -13.66
CA ARG A 190 1.80 19.84 -14.70
C ARG A 190 0.42 19.25 -15.01
N ARG A 191 0.02 18.16 -14.34
CA ARG A 191 -1.28 17.47 -14.49
C ARG A 191 -1.67 17.11 -15.94
N HIS A 192 -0.70 17.04 -16.86
CA HIS A 192 -0.93 16.82 -18.28
C HIS A 192 -0.20 15.55 -18.76
N GLN A 193 -0.96 14.60 -19.31
CA GLN A 193 -0.47 13.25 -19.63
C GLN A 193 0.62 13.25 -20.73
N GLN A 194 0.58 14.19 -21.67
CA GLN A 194 1.53 14.24 -22.79
C GLN A 194 3.00 14.56 -22.40
N HIS A 195 3.25 14.90 -21.14
CA HIS A 195 4.59 15.31 -20.68
C HIS A 195 5.26 14.30 -19.76
N ILE A 196 4.72 13.09 -19.57
CA ILE A 196 5.35 12.09 -18.68
C ILE A 196 6.52 11.43 -19.44
N PRO A 197 7.78 11.65 -19.02
CA PRO A 197 8.93 11.07 -19.70
C PRO A 197 9.09 9.59 -19.38
N ALA A 198 9.81 8.87 -20.24
CA ALA A 198 10.37 7.58 -19.87
C ALA A 198 11.55 7.83 -18.94
N ILE A 199 11.45 7.36 -17.68
CA ILE A 199 12.49 7.54 -16.65
C ILE A 199 13.10 6.18 -16.34
N GLU A 200 14.43 6.14 -16.32
CA GLU A 200 15.17 4.99 -15.81
C GLU A 200 15.59 5.25 -14.36
N LEU A 201 15.34 4.26 -13.49
CA LEU A 201 15.71 4.29 -12.09
C LEU A 201 16.82 3.27 -11.85
N LYS A 202 17.97 3.75 -11.37
CA LYS A 202 19.05 2.92 -10.84
C LYS A 202 19.11 3.03 -9.32
N VAL A 203 19.12 1.89 -8.64
CA VAL A 203 19.09 1.80 -7.18
C VAL A 203 20.40 1.18 -6.68
N ASP A 204 21.15 1.92 -5.87
CA ASP A 204 22.33 1.42 -5.15
C ASP A 204 22.17 1.72 -3.65
N GLY A 205 21.53 0.80 -2.93
CA GLY A 205 21.16 1.02 -1.53
C GLY A 205 20.27 2.25 -1.34
N LEU A 206 20.79 3.26 -0.63
CA LEU A 206 20.10 4.54 -0.39
C LEU A 206 20.34 5.56 -1.51
N ASP A 207 21.30 5.31 -2.41
CA ASP A 207 21.70 6.22 -3.48
C ASP A 207 20.92 5.87 -4.75
N TRP A 208 19.98 6.74 -5.11
CA TRP A 208 19.12 6.54 -6.28
C TRP A 208 19.51 7.52 -7.39
N THR A 209 19.58 7.01 -8.61
CA THR A 209 19.80 7.83 -9.80
C THR A 209 18.61 7.70 -10.73
N LEU A 210 18.03 8.85 -11.10
CA LEU A 210 16.99 8.96 -12.12
C LEU A 210 17.62 9.50 -13.40
N THR A 211 17.45 8.79 -14.50
CA THR A 211 17.88 9.24 -15.83
C THR A 211 16.65 9.64 -16.64
N PHE A 212 16.65 10.89 -17.11
CA PHE A 212 15.60 11.45 -17.95
C PHE A 212 16.02 11.46 -19.42
N PRO A 213 15.07 11.57 -20.37
CA PRO A 213 15.39 11.76 -21.78
C PRO A 213 16.23 13.03 -21.99
N GLU A 214 17.10 12.99 -23.00
CA GLU A 214 18.01 14.09 -23.29
C GLU A 214 17.24 15.42 -23.42
N LYS A 215 17.73 16.48 -22.75
CA LYS A 215 17.16 17.84 -22.74
C LYS A 215 15.79 17.98 -22.05
N TRP A 216 15.13 16.91 -21.62
CA TRP A 216 13.79 16.99 -21.03
C TRP A 216 13.75 17.88 -19.77
N LEU A 217 14.72 17.74 -18.86
CA LEU A 217 14.81 18.58 -17.65
C LEU A 217 15.07 20.06 -17.98
N LYS A 218 15.80 20.34 -19.07
CA LYS A 218 16.06 21.71 -19.54
C LYS A 218 14.80 22.37 -20.10
N GLU A 219 13.97 21.58 -20.80
CA GLU A 219 12.67 22.02 -21.34
C GLU A 219 11.61 22.19 -20.24
N HIS A 220 11.80 21.57 -19.07
CA HIS A 220 10.87 21.59 -17.94
C HIS A 220 11.50 22.20 -16.68
N PRO A 221 11.87 23.50 -16.68
CA PRO A 221 12.62 24.13 -15.59
C PRO A 221 11.91 24.09 -14.23
N LEU A 222 10.57 24.17 -14.21
CA LEU A 222 9.78 24.04 -12.98
C LEU A 222 9.92 22.64 -12.36
N ILE A 223 9.84 21.59 -13.18
CA ILE A 223 9.95 20.20 -12.68
C ILE A 223 11.39 19.96 -12.21
N ASN A 224 12.38 20.47 -12.95
CA ASN A 224 13.77 20.39 -12.53
C ASN A 224 14.01 21.07 -11.17
N ALA A 225 13.45 22.25 -10.95
CA ALA A 225 13.54 22.95 -9.65
C ALA A 225 12.90 22.14 -8.51
N GLU A 226 11.72 21.56 -8.74
CA GLU A 226 11.05 20.73 -7.74
C GLU A 226 11.79 19.41 -7.47
N LEU A 227 12.42 18.80 -8.49
CA LEU A 227 13.27 17.62 -8.31
C LEU A 227 14.53 17.93 -7.50
N VAL A 228 15.14 19.10 -7.70
CA VAL A 228 16.27 19.56 -6.87
C VAL A 228 15.84 19.76 -5.42
N ASN A 229 14.67 20.37 -5.20
CA ASN A 229 14.10 20.51 -3.86
C ASN A 229 13.79 19.14 -3.22
N GLU A 230 13.24 18.21 -3.99
CA GLU A 230 12.98 16.84 -3.53
C GLU A 230 14.26 16.09 -3.18
N ALA A 231 15.33 16.22 -3.99
CA ALA A 231 16.63 15.64 -3.68
C ALA A 231 17.20 16.17 -2.35
N TRP A 232 17.00 17.46 -2.07
CA TRP A 232 17.39 18.05 -0.79
C TRP A 232 16.55 17.54 0.39
N LEU A 233 15.24 17.36 0.20
CA LEU A 233 14.36 16.76 1.22
C LEU A 233 14.75 15.32 1.53
N GLN A 234 15.06 14.52 0.50
CA GLN A 234 15.55 13.15 0.65
C GLN A 234 16.91 13.13 1.38
N HIS A 235 17.83 14.03 1.01
CA HIS A 235 19.14 14.13 1.68
C HIS A 235 18.99 14.39 3.19
N LYS A 236 18.04 15.26 3.58
CA LYS A 236 17.73 15.50 5.01
C LYS A 236 17.21 14.27 5.75
N ALA A 237 16.57 13.34 5.04
CA ALA A 237 16.10 12.07 5.58
C ALA A 237 17.17 10.95 5.54
N GLY A 238 18.38 11.25 5.04
CA GLY A 238 19.46 10.26 4.89
C GLY A 238 19.42 9.47 3.57
N TRP A 239 18.66 9.94 2.58
CA TRP A 239 18.54 9.33 1.26
C TRP A 239 19.16 10.20 0.18
N HIS A 240 19.94 9.63 -0.74
CA HIS A 240 20.51 10.43 -1.83
C HIS A 240 19.74 10.19 -3.12
N LEU A 241 19.41 11.28 -3.81
CA LEU A 241 18.74 11.27 -5.10
C LEU A 241 19.52 12.14 -6.08
N THR A 242 19.92 11.55 -7.20
CA THR A 242 20.57 12.23 -8.32
C THR A 242 19.64 12.18 -9.53
N CYS A 243 19.40 13.32 -10.18
CA CYS A 243 18.62 13.40 -11.41
C CYS A 243 19.54 13.83 -12.55
N GLN A 244 19.57 13.05 -13.64
CA GLN A 244 20.44 13.27 -14.82
C GLN A 244 19.60 13.39 -16.09
#